data_AF-A0A7M2VF67-F1
#
_entry.id   AF-A0A7M2VF67-F1
#
_cell.length_a   1.000
_cell.length_b   1.000
_cell.length_c   1.000
_cell.angle_alpha   90.00
_cell.angle_beta   90.00
_cell.angle_gamma   90.00
#
_symmetry.space_group_name_H-M   'P 1'
#
loop_
_entity.id
_entity.type
_entity.pdbx_description
1 polymer ?
#
loop_
_entity_poly.entity_id
_entity_poly.type
_entity_poly.pdbx_seq_one_letter_code
_entity_poly.pdbx_strand_id
1 'polypeptide(L)' 'MVDPEKITASVRRRLLSHILQGIESKAVYEAVLANPGVCGSIEHDGLVTSCDIHWNHPYLKLNKKH' A
#
# COMPACT_ATOMS: atom_id res chain seq x y z
N MET A 1 -11.57 20.75 -18.30
CA MET A 1 -10.30 20.18 -18.78
C MET A 1 -9.17 20.74 -17.94
N VAL A 2 -8.21 19.91 -17.52
CA VAL A 2 -7.02 20.38 -16.77
C VAL A 2 -6.08 21.05 -17.77
N ASP A 3 -5.64 22.25 -17.43
CA ASP A 3 -4.64 23.01 -18.19
C ASP A 3 -3.28 22.28 -18.11
N PRO A 4 -2.72 21.78 -19.24
CA PRO A 4 -1.47 21.05 -19.25
C PRO A 4 -0.28 21.85 -18.70
N GLU A 5 -0.31 23.18 -18.86
CA GLU A 5 0.78 24.06 -18.37
C GLU A 5 0.82 24.16 -16.85
N LYS A 6 -0.28 23.80 -16.16
CA LYS A 6 -0.36 23.75 -14.69
C LYS A 6 0.13 22.43 -14.10
N ILE A 7 0.39 21.41 -14.93
CA ILE A 7 0.93 20.12 -14.46
C ILE A 7 2.44 20.22 -14.32
N THR A 8 2.87 20.80 -13.20
CA THR A 8 4.28 20.84 -12.84
C THR A 8 4.81 19.44 -12.48
N ALA A 9 6.14 19.28 -12.46
CA ALA A 9 6.78 18.05 -11.98
C ALA A 9 6.35 17.69 -10.53
N SER A 10 6.10 18.70 -9.69
CA SER A 10 5.61 18.50 -8.31
C SER A 10 4.21 17.89 -8.28
N VAL A 11 3.28 18.42 -9.08
CA VAL A 11 1.91 17.89 -9.21
C VAL A 11 1.95 16.45 -9.72
N ARG A 12 2.79 16.17 -10.73
CA ARG A 12 2.96 14.82 -11.27
C ARG A 12 3.48 13.84 -10.20
N ARG A 13 4.49 14.24 -9.43
CA ARG A 13 5.03 13.42 -8.33
C ARG A 13 3.97 13.12 -7.28
N ARG A 14 3.16 14.13 -6.90
CA ARG A 14 2.09 13.96 -5.92
C ARG A 14 1.03 12.99 -6.41
N LEU A 15 0.64 13.09 -7.69
CA LEU A 15 -0.31 12.16 -8.30
C LEU A 15 0.22 10.73 -8.31
N LEU A 16 1.47 10.53 -8.74
CA LEU A 16 2.10 9.20 -8.73
C LEU A 16 2.17 8.62 -7.31
N SER A 17 2.50 9.44 -6.32
CA SER A 17 2.50 9.02 -4.91
C SER A 17 1.12 8.55 -4.44
N HIS A 18 0.04 9.24 -4.82
CA HIS A 18 -1.32 8.79 -4.47
C HIS A 18 -1.72 7.50 -5.17
N ILE A 19 -1.27 7.30 -6.41
CA ILE A 19 -1.49 6.05 -7.14
C ILE A 19 -0.78 4.89 -6.43
N LEU A 20 0.46 5.10 -5.99
CA LEU A 20 1.21 4.08 -5.23
C LEU A 20 0.54 3.75 -3.91
N GLN A 21 0.09 4.75 -3.16
CA GLN A 21 -0.67 4.54 -1.91
C GLN A 21 -1.91 3.69 -2.15
N GLY A 22 -2.67 3.95 -3.21
CA GLY A 22 -3.84 3.12 -3.56
C GLY A 22 -3.50 1.66 -3.85
N ILE A 23 -2.35 1.40 -4.49
CA ILE A 23 -1.85 0.04 -4.73
C ILE A 23 -1.44 -0.63 -3.41
N GLU A 24 -0.73 0.09 -2.54
CA GLU A 24 -0.31 -0.39 -1.22
C GLU A 24 -1.52 -0.73 -0.34
N SER A 25 -2.51 0.15 -0.26
CA SER A 25 -3.74 -0.11 0.50
C SER A 25 -4.47 -1.34 -0.05
N LYS A 26 -4.57 -1.50 -1.37
CA LYS A 26 -5.19 -2.70 -1.97
C LYS A 26 -4.46 -3.98 -1.55
N ALA A 27 -3.13 -3.99 -1.60
CA ALA A 27 -2.34 -5.15 -1.19
C ALA A 27 -2.56 -5.51 0.28
N VAL A 28 -2.72 -4.51 1.16
CA VAL A 28 -3.05 -4.72 2.57
C VAL A 28 -4.40 -5.41 2.73
N TYR A 29 -5.45 -4.95 2.03
CA TYR A 29 -6.76 -5.59 2.10
C TYR A 29 -6.73 -7.02 1.58
N GLU A 30 -6.07 -7.28 0.45
CA GLU A 30 -5.92 -8.63 -0.10
C GLU A 30 -5.17 -9.55 0.89
N ALA A 31 -4.15 -9.04 1.57
CA ALA A 31 -3.45 -9.79 2.61
C ALA A 31 -4.34 -10.11 3.82
N VAL A 32 -5.17 -9.17 4.29
CA VAL A 32 -6.12 -9.44 5.38
C VAL A 32 -7.12 -10.52 4.97
N LEU A 33 -7.66 -10.45 3.75
CA LEU A 33 -8.61 -11.45 3.23
C LEU A 33 -7.97 -12.84 3.07
N ALA A 34 -6.69 -12.89 2.67
CA ALA A 34 -5.95 -14.14 2.53
C ALA A 34 -5.53 -14.77 3.88
N ASN A 35 -5.65 -14.04 4.98
CA ASN A 35 -5.18 -14.47 6.32
C ASN A 35 -6.30 -14.36 7.37
N PRO A 36 -7.38 -15.15 7.24
CA PRO A 36 -8.50 -15.10 8.17
C PRO A 36 -8.05 -15.41 9.61
N GLY A 37 -8.49 -14.58 10.56
CA GLY A 37 -8.16 -14.73 11.99
C GLY A 37 -6.83 -14.10 12.41
N VAL A 38 -6.02 -13.60 11.48
CA VAL A 38 -4.85 -12.77 11.82
C VAL A 38 -5.33 -11.39 12.26
N CYS A 39 -5.01 -11.02 13.49
CA CYS A 39 -5.27 -9.69 14.04
C CYS A 39 -4.03 -8.81 13.86
N GLY A 40 -4.23 -7.55 13.48
CA GLY A 40 -3.14 -6.61 13.22
C GLY A 40 -3.62 -5.17 13.18
N SER A 41 -2.67 -4.22 13.23
CA SER A 41 -2.96 -2.81 12.98
C SER A 41 -2.92 -2.57 11.47
N ILE A 42 -4.00 -2.04 10.92
CA ILE A 42 -4.04 -1.55 9.54
C ILE A 42 -3.54 -0.11 9.58
N GLU A 43 -2.38 0.11 8.97
CA GLU A 43 -1.86 1.44 8.70
C GLU A 43 -2.31 1.86 7.29
N HIS A 44 -2.26 3.16 7.02
CA HIS A 44 -2.71 3.71 5.73
C HIS A 44 -2.00 3.05 4.53
N ASP A 45 -0.73 2.65 4.72
CA ASP A 45 0.15 2.07 3.70
C ASP A 45 0.75 0.72 4.16
N GLY A 46 0.11 -0.01 5.08
CA GLY A 46 0.68 -1.28 5.57
C GLY A 46 -0.17 -2.08 6.55
N LEU A 47 0.30 -3.29 6.87
CA LEU A 47 -0.26 -4.16 7.90
C LEU A 47 0.85 -4.51 8.89
N VAL A 48 0.57 -4.39 10.18
CA VAL A 48 1.46 -4.84 11.25
C VAL A 48 0.78 -5.96 12.03
N THR A 49 1.43 -7.10 12.12
CA THR A 49 0.97 -8.24 12.93
C THR A 49 2.16 -8.97 13.53
N SER A 50 1.95 -9.61 14.68
CA SER A 50 2.90 -10.52 15.32
C SER A 50 2.74 -11.97 14.86
N CYS A 51 1.71 -12.26 14.06
CA CYS A 51 1.44 -13.59 13.52
C CYS A 51 2.13 -13.75 12.15
N ASP A 52 2.52 -14.97 11.82
CA ASP A 52 2.93 -15.28 10.45
C ASP A 52 1.74 -15.15 9.50
N ILE A 53 1.99 -14.56 8.33
CA ILE A 53 0.99 -14.38 7.28
C ILE A 53 1.45 -15.00 5.97
N HIS A 54 0.50 -15.48 5.19
CA HIS A 54 0.68 -15.76 3.78
C HIS A 54 0.80 -14.43 3.02
N TRP A 55 1.97 -14.19 2.43
CA TRP A 55 2.24 -13.01 1.62
C TRP A 55 2.80 -13.40 0.26
N ASN A 56 2.11 -12.99 -0.81
CA ASN A 56 2.49 -13.26 -2.19
C ASN A 56 2.20 -12.06 -3.10
N HIS A 57 2.68 -10.87 -2.71
CA HIS A 57 2.53 -9.67 -3.54
C HIS A 57 3.71 -9.53 -4.51
N PRO A 58 3.48 -9.28 -5.82
CA PRO A 58 4.54 -9.28 -6.85
C PRO A 58 5.57 -8.16 -6.69
N TYR A 59 5.18 -7.02 -6.09
CA TYR A 59 6.02 -5.82 -6.02
C TYR A 59 6.39 -5.38 -4.60
N LEU A 60 5.69 -5.91 -3.59
CA LEU A 60 5.82 -5.45 -2.21
C LEU A 60 6.39 -6.58 -1.37
N LYS A 61 7.32 -6.25 -0.47
CA LYS A 61 8.02 -7.24 0.39
C LYS A 61 7.66 -7.00 1.85
N LEU A 62 7.49 -8.08 2.60
CA LEU A 62 7.38 -8.00 4.05
C LEU A 62 8.72 -7.54 4.64
N ASN A 63 8.65 -6.55 5.52
CA ASN A 63 9.80 -6.12 6.30
C ASN A 63 9.58 -6.51 7.76
N LYS A 64 10.46 -7.37 8.30
CA LYS A 64 10.42 -7.72 9.73
C LYS A 64 11.02 -6.56 10.51
N LYS A 65 10.21 -5.93 11.36
CA LYS A 65 10.72 -4.97 12.34
C LYS A 65 11.35 -5.74 13.52
N HIS A 66 12.51 -5.28 13.97
CA HIS A 66 13.27 -5.82 15.10
C HIS A 66 12.52 -5.61 16.43
#